data_AF-A0A8J3CBY0-F1
#
_entry.id   AF-A0A8J3CBY0-F1
#
_cell.length_a   1.000
_cell.length_b   1.000
_cell.length_c   1.000
_cell.angle_alpha   90.00
_cell.angle_beta   90.00
_cell.angle_gamma   90.00
#
_symmetry.space_group_name_H-M   'P 1'
#
loop_
_entity.id
_entity.type
_entity.pdbx_description
1 polymer ?
#
loop_
_entity_poly.entity_id
_entity_poly.type
_entity_poly.pdbx_seq_one_letter_code
_entity_poly.pdbx_strand_id
1 'polypeptide(L)'
;MADTSIRLPAEVRDRIARLADEHGTTLGEMVRQLAESMPTNDERERILQHNLRYIRDVLGIDTESQEWKEAVAHTDAQLAELKAELARRREATA
;
A
#
# COMPACT_ATOMS: atom_id res chain seq x y z
N MET A 1 15.74 21.08 7.46
CA MET A 1 16.05 19.69 7.80
C MET A 1 17.56 19.57 7.82
N ALA A 2 18.15 18.78 8.72
CA ALA A 2 19.60 18.62 8.76
C ALA A 2 20.03 17.65 7.66
N ASP A 3 20.83 18.12 6.71
CA ASP A 3 21.40 17.27 5.69
C ASP A 3 22.42 16.33 6.32
N THR A 4 22.36 15.06 5.95
CA THR A 4 23.28 14.03 6.44
C THR A 4 23.74 13.15 5.28
N SER A 5 24.90 12.55 5.44
CA SER A 5 25.53 11.73 4.42
C SER A 5 25.24 10.25 4.67
N ILE A 6 24.75 9.55 3.65
CA ILE A 6 24.64 8.09 3.64
C ILE A 6 25.70 7.51 2.71
N ARG A 7 26.34 6.39 3.11
CA ARG A 7 27.25 5.66 2.23
C ARG A 7 26.46 4.65 1.41
N LEU A 8 26.66 4.67 0.10
CA LEU A 8 26.03 3.76 -0.86
C LEU A 8 27.09 3.15 -1.77
N PRO A 9 26.87 1.92 -2.27
CA PRO A 9 27.64 1.41 -3.39
C PRO A 9 27.51 2.31 -4.62
N ALA A 10 28.58 2.42 -5.41
CA ALA A 10 28.64 3.33 -6.55
C ALA A 10 27.55 3.00 -7.59
N GLU A 11 27.32 1.70 -7.83
CA GLU A 11 26.30 1.20 -8.74
C GLU A 11 24.88 1.60 -8.32
N VAL A 12 24.61 1.66 -7.01
CA VAL A 12 23.31 2.08 -6.47
C VAL A 12 23.12 3.59 -6.65
N ARG A 13 24.14 4.38 -6.30
CA ARG A 13 24.13 5.84 -6.50
C ARG A 13 23.88 6.19 -7.97
N ASP A 14 24.62 5.56 -8.88
CA ASP A 14 24.55 5.88 -10.32
C ASP A 14 23.20 5.49 -10.92
N ARG A 15 22.61 4.38 -10.44
CA ARG A 15 21.24 4.00 -10.81
C ARG A 15 20.22 5.04 -10.35
N ILE A 16 20.30 5.50 -9.10
CA ILE A 16 19.37 6.52 -8.58
C ILE A 16 19.57 7.86 -9.30
N ALA A 17 20.81 8.23 -9.66
CA ALA A 17 21.09 9.43 -10.43
C ALA A 17 20.39 9.41 -11.80
N ARG A 18 20.49 8.28 -12.52
CA ARG A 18 19.79 8.12 -13.80
C ARG A 18 18.27 8.20 -13.65
N LEU A 19 17.71 7.58 -12.61
CA LEU A 19 16.28 7.69 -12.31
C LEU A 19 15.89 9.14 -12.02
N ALA A 20 16.71 9.88 -11.28
CA ALA A 20 16.45 11.29 -11.00
C ALA A 20 16.41 12.12 -12.29
N ASP A 21 17.37 11.89 -13.20
CA ASP A 21 17.41 12.56 -14.51
C ASP A 21 16.18 12.23 -15.38
N GLU A 22 15.78 10.95 -15.44
CA GLU A 22 14.57 10.51 -16.17
C GLU A 22 13.29 11.16 -15.64
N HIS A 23 13.22 11.39 -14.33
CA HIS A 23 12.10 12.02 -13.64
C HIS A 23 12.22 13.55 -13.52
N GLY A 24 13.25 14.17 -14.12
CA GLY A 24 13.46 15.62 -14.07
C GLY A 24 13.65 16.17 -12.65
N THR A 25 14.24 15.36 -11.76
CA THR A 25 14.37 15.66 -10.34
C THR A 25 15.83 15.54 -9.86
N THR A 26 16.11 15.87 -8.60
CA THR A 26 17.46 15.74 -8.03
C THR A 26 17.64 14.38 -7.35
N LEU A 27 18.90 13.94 -7.19
CA LEU A 27 19.22 12.70 -6.47
C LEU A 27 18.61 12.67 -5.05
N GLY A 28 18.73 13.76 -4.30
CA GLY A 28 18.18 13.87 -2.96
C GLY A 28 16.65 13.83 -2.92
N GLU A 29 16.01 14.47 -3.91
CA GLU A 29 14.56 14.44 -4.08
C GLU A 29 14.06 13.03 -4.43
N MET A 30 14.75 12.32 -5.33
CA MET A 30 14.44 10.92 -5.67
C MET A 30 14.56 10.01 -4.45
N VAL A 31 15.62 10.16 -3.65
CA VAL A 31 15.78 9.40 -2.40
C VAL A 31 14.67 9.73 -1.39
N ARG A 32 14.27 11.00 -1.29
CA ARG A 32 13.17 11.42 -0.41
C ARG A 32 11.85 10.77 -0.85
N GLN A 33 11.50 10.87 -2.13
CA GLN A 33 10.28 10.26 -2.68
C GLN A 33 10.27 8.75 -2.48
N LEU A 34 11.42 8.09 -2.67
CA LEU A 34 11.57 6.67 -2.41
C LEU A 34 11.28 6.33 -0.93
N ALA A 35 11.84 7.09 0.00
CA ALA A 35 11.59 6.91 1.44
C ALA A 35 10.11 7.14 1.79
N GLU A 36 9.50 8.20 1.27
CA GLU A 36 8.08 8.52 1.48
C GLU A 36 7.14 7.45 0.90
N SER A 37 7.54 6.81 -0.20
CA SER A 37 6.76 5.74 -0.85
C SER A 37 6.78 4.40 -0.08
N MET A 38 7.74 4.23 0.82
CA MET A 38 7.96 2.98 1.55
C MET A 38 7.83 3.21 3.06
N PRO A 39 6.59 3.39 3.56
CA PRO A 39 6.38 3.59 4.99
C PRO A 39 6.86 2.38 5.78
N THR A 40 7.52 2.66 6.90
CA THR A 40 7.93 1.67 7.90
C THR A 40 6.73 0.96 8.50
N ASN A 41 6.96 -0.17 9.16
CA ASN A 41 5.86 -0.90 9.83
C ASN A 41 5.14 -0.05 10.88
N ASP A 42 5.90 0.72 11.67
CA ASP A 42 5.32 1.61 12.67
C ASP A 42 4.47 2.73 12.05
N GLU A 43 4.91 3.27 10.90
CA GLU A 43 4.13 4.25 10.16
C GLU A 43 2.87 3.64 9.56
N ARG A 44 2.95 2.43 9.01
CA ARG A 44 1.78 1.69 8.50
C ARG A 44 0.74 1.47 9.59
N GLU A 45 1.18 1.08 10.79
CA GLU A 45 0.29 0.90 11.93
C GLU A 45 -0.36 2.23 12.34
N ARG A 46 0.41 3.32 12.42
CA ARG A 46 -0.14 4.64 12.71
C ARG A 46 -1.16 5.09 11.66
N ILE A 47 -0.90 4.84 10.37
CA ILE A 47 -1.82 5.13 9.27
C ILE A 47 -3.09 4.29 9.41
N LEU A 48 -2.97 3.00 9.71
CA LEU A 48 -4.11 2.11 9.94
C LEU A 48 -4.98 2.63 11.08
N GLN A 49 -4.38 2.90 12.24
CA GLN A 49 -5.10 3.40 13.41
C GLN A 49 -5.73 4.79 13.16
N HIS A 50 -5.07 5.65 12.40
CA HIS A 50 -5.64 6.92 11.97
C HIS A 50 -6.89 6.71 11.09
N ASN A 51 -6.79 5.83 10.09
CA ASN A 51 -7.88 5.56 9.16
C ASN A 51 -9.07 4.88 9.84
N LEU A 52 -8.83 3.89 10.70
CA LEU A 52 -9.89 3.22 11.47
C LEU A 52 -10.66 4.22 12.34
N ARG A 53 -9.94 5.13 12.99
CA ARG A 53 -10.58 6.21 13.75
C ARG A 53 -11.37 7.16 12.85
N TYR A 54 -10.83 7.55 11.69
CA TYR A 54 -11.57 8.38 10.73
C TYR A 54 -12.87 7.69 10.28
N ILE A 55 -12.81 6.41 9.94
CA ILE A 55 -13.97 5.61 9.53
C ILE A 55 -15.03 5.59 10.65
N ARG A 56 -14.61 5.39 11.90
CA ARG A 56 -15.51 5.39 13.05
C ARG A 56 -16.11 6.78 13.31
N ASP A 57 -15.27 7.81 13.40
CA ASP A 57 -15.67 9.14 13.89
C ASP A 57 -16.39 9.95 12.81
N VAL A 58 -15.98 9.82 11.54
CA VAL A 58 -16.51 10.63 10.43
C VAL A 58 -17.57 9.89 9.65
N LEU A 59 -17.37 8.59 9.38
CA LEU A 59 -18.33 7.80 8.61
C LEU A 59 -19.33 7.05 9.49
N GLY A 60 -19.12 7.00 10.81
CA GLY A 60 -20.00 6.31 11.76
C GLY A 60 -19.96 4.79 11.62
N ILE A 61 -18.94 4.24 10.94
CA ILE A 61 -18.82 2.81 10.69
C ILE A 61 -17.93 2.20 11.76
N ASP A 62 -18.49 1.29 12.58
CA ASP A 62 -17.69 0.52 13.52
C ASP A 62 -17.21 -0.79 12.88
N THR A 63 -15.97 -0.78 12.42
CA THR A 63 -15.32 -1.95 11.79
C THR A 63 -15.04 -3.09 12.75
N GLU A 64 -15.16 -2.86 14.06
CA GLU A 64 -14.98 -3.90 15.07
C GLU A 64 -16.29 -4.57 15.48
N SER A 65 -17.42 -4.00 15.06
CA SER A 65 -18.76 -4.54 15.35
C SER A 65 -18.92 -5.95 14.76
N GLN A 66 -19.76 -6.73 15.43
CA GLN A 66 -20.07 -8.09 14.96
C GLN A 66 -20.77 -8.07 13.61
N GLU A 67 -21.68 -7.11 13.39
CA GLU A 67 -22.39 -6.92 12.13
C GLU A 67 -21.41 -6.64 10.97
N TRP A 68 -20.41 -5.78 11.18
CA TRP A 68 -19.38 -5.51 10.18
C TRP A 68 -18.58 -6.78 9.85
N LYS A 69 -18.14 -7.52 10.87
CA LYS A 69 -17.39 -8.77 10.69
C LYS A 69 -18.18 -9.80 9.90
N GLU A 70 -19.47 -9.94 10.19
CA GLU A 70 -20.37 -10.85 9.47
C GLU A 70 -20.58 -10.40 8.02
N ALA A 71 -20.77 -9.10 7.77
CA ALA A 71 -20.90 -8.56 6.43
C ALA A 71 -19.64 -8.78 5.58
N VAL A 72 -18.45 -8.59 6.17
CA VAL A 72 -17.16 -8.87 5.51
C VAL A 72 -17.04 -10.36 5.18
N ALA A 73 -17.30 -11.24 6.15
CA ALA A 73 -17.22 -12.70 5.94
C ALA A 73 -18.20 -13.18 4.86
N HIS A 74 -19.41 -12.62 4.82
CA HIS A 74 -20.38 -12.91 3.77
C HIS A 74 -19.88 -12.48 2.39
N THR A 75 -19.34 -11.26 2.29
CA THR A 75 -18.79 -10.72 1.03
C THR A 75 -17.61 -11.55 0.53
N ASP A 76 -16.72 -11.99 1.43
CA ASP A 76 -15.60 -12.86 1.11
C ASP A 76 -16.05 -14.22 0.56
N ALA A 77 -17.11 -14.80 1.15
CA ALA A 77 -17.69 -16.05 0.66
C ALA A 77 -18.28 -15.89 -0.75
N GLN A 78 -19.03 -14.82 -1.00
CA GLN A 78 -19.58 -14.51 -2.33
C GLN A 78 -18.47 -14.30 -3.38
N LEU A 79 -17.39 -13.60 -3.01
CA LEU A 79 -16.25 -13.38 -3.89
C LEU A 79 -15.54 -14.70 -4.24
N ALA A 80 -15.40 -15.61 -3.27
CA ALA A 80 -14.82 -16.92 -3.50
C ALA A 80 -15.66 -17.76 -4.47
N GLU A 81 -16.99 -17.75 -4.30
CA GLU A 81 -17.92 -18.45 -5.20
C GLU A 81 -17.84 -17.90 -6.64
N LEU A 82 -17.87 -16.58 -6.80
CA LEU A 82 -17.73 -15.93 -8.11
C LEU A 82 -16.40 -16.27 -8.79
N LYS A 83 -15.30 -16.27 -8.03
CA LYS A 83 -13.98 -16.67 -8.56
C LYS A 83 -13.99 -18.13 -9.03
N ALA A 84 -14.61 -19.03 -8.27
CA ALA A 84 -14.72 -20.44 -8.65
C ALA A 84 -15.62 -20.66 -9.88
N GLU A 85 -16.69 -19.89 -10.03
CA GLU A 85 -17.51 -19.91 -11.23
C GLU A 85 -16.75 -19.41 -12.46
N LEU A 86 -16.02 -18.30 -12.35
CA LEU A 86 -15.20 -17.77 -13.43
C LEU A 86 -14.09 -18.75 -13.85
N ALA A 87 -13.48 -19.46 -12.90
CA ALA A 87 -12.50 -20.51 -13.20
C ALA A 87 -13.14 -21.66 -14.02
N ARG A 88 -14.29 -22.17 -13.57
CA ARG A 88 -15.03 -23.23 -14.29
C ARG A 88 -15.44 -22.81 -15.70
N ARG A 89 -15.88 -21.56 -15.88
CA ARG A 89 -16.22 -21.03 -17.21
C ARG A 89 -15.01 -20.96 -18.13
N ARG A 90 -13.84 -20.55 -17.62
CA ARG A 90 -12.59 -20.51 -18.40
C ARG A 90 -12.17 -21.90 -18.85
N GLU A 91 -12.24 -22.89 -17.97
CA GLU A 91 -11.92 -24.29 -18.29
C GLU A 91 -12.90 -24.89 -19.31
N ALA A 92 -14.18 -24.52 -19.29
CA ALA A 92 -15.16 -24.99 -20.27
C ALA A 92 -15.02 -24.36 -21.67
N THR A 93 -14.30 -23.24 -21.78
CA THR A 93 -14.03 -22.53 -23.04
C THR A 93 -12.63 -22.76 -23.61
N ALA A 94 -11.78 -23.51 -22.90
CA ALA A 94 -10.44 -23.92 -23.32
C ALA A 94 -10.48 -25.33 -23.95
#